data_AF-A0A7T5E302-F1
#
_entry.id   AF-A0A7T5E302-F1
#
_cell.length_a   1.000
_cell.length_b   1.000
_cell.length_c   1.000
_cell.angle_alpha   90.00
_cell.angle_beta   90.00
_cell.angle_gamma   90.00
#
_symmetry.space_group_name_H-M   'P 1'
#
loop_
_entity.id
_entity.type
_entity.pdbx_description
1 polymer ?
#
loop_
_entity_poly.entity_id
_entity_poly.type
_entity_poly.pdbx_seq_one_letter_code
_entity_poly.pdbx_strand_id
1 'polypeptide(L)' 'MVKFQRQVESLVKKSKMVKPSDPIWKIALLFGDDWAHWKKELEEFDFSTQDPIADLLAVQTWEED' A
#
# COMPACT_ATOMS: atom_id res chain seq x y z
N MET A 1 -8.63 -4.71 1.53
CA MET A 1 -7.92 -3.42 1.75
C MET A 1 -7.29 -3.18 3.14
N VAL A 2 -8.02 -3.16 4.27
CA VAL A 2 -7.43 -2.76 5.59
C VAL A 2 -6.22 -3.62 6.02
N LYS A 3 -6.28 -4.94 5.78
CA LYS A 3 -5.16 -5.87 6.06
C LYS A 3 -3.91 -5.48 5.27
N PHE A 4 -4.05 -5.17 3.99
CA PHE A 4 -2.97 -4.78 3.09
C PHE A 4 -2.32 -3.47 3.52
N GLN A 5 -3.12 -2.44 3.76
CA GLN A 5 -2.63 -1.16 4.27
C GLN A 5 -1.87 -1.32 5.61
N ARG A 6 -2.33 -2.16 6.55
CA ARG A 6 -1.57 -2.48 7.79
C ARG A 6 -0.22 -3.17 7.51
N GLN A 7 -0.18 -4.08 6.53
CA GLN A 7 1.07 -4.73 6.11
C GLN A 7 2.03 -3.70 5.51
N VAL A 8 1.54 -2.84 4.60
CA VAL A 8 2.32 -1.76 3.97
C VAL A 8 2.81 -0.76 5.02
N GLU A 9 1.98 -0.38 5.98
CA GLU A 9 2.36 0.49 7.08
C GLU A 9 3.51 -0.11 7.91
N SER A 10 3.43 -1.41 8.20
CA SER A 10 4.51 -2.12 8.90
C SER A 10 5.82 -2.12 8.10
N LEU A 11 5.76 -2.23 6.78
CA LEU A 11 6.94 -2.18 5.90
C LEU A 11 7.59 -0.79 5.87
N VAL A 12 6.78 0.26 5.90
CA VAL A 12 7.22 1.65 5.99
C VAL A 12 7.81 1.97 7.37
N LYS A 13 7.05 1.70 8.45
CA LYS A 13 7.37 2.13 9.81
C LYS A 13 8.43 1.25 10.48
N LYS A 14 8.34 -0.08 10.34
CA LYS A 14 9.22 -1.03 11.07
C LYS A 14 10.44 -1.43 10.25
N SER A 15 10.23 -1.86 9.01
CA SER A 15 11.31 -2.41 8.18
C SER A 15 12.08 -1.35 7.40
N LYS A 16 11.53 -0.13 7.24
CA LYS A 16 12.10 0.96 6.41
C LYS A 16 12.49 0.50 4.99
N MET A 17 11.86 -0.57 4.50
CA MET A 17 12.16 -1.17 3.20
C MET A 17 11.62 -0.31 2.04
N VAL A 18 10.55 0.43 2.33
CA VAL A 18 9.90 1.36 1.40
C VAL A 18 9.58 2.65 2.13
N LYS A 19 9.53 3.75 1.38
CA LYS A 19 9.17 5.09 1.87
C LYS A 19 7.72 5.40 1.51
N PRO A 20 7.03 6.28 2.26
CA PRO A 20 5.69 6.76 1.87
C PRO A 20 5.67 7.42 0.49
N SER A 21 6.78 8.03 0.08
CA SER A 21 6.96 8.65 -1.24
C SER A 21 7.31 7.65 -2.34
N ASP A 22 7.58 6.38 -2.02
CA ASP A 22 7.80 5.38 -3.04
C ASP A 22 6.46 5.02 -3.71
N PRO A 23 6.48 4.66 -4.99
CA PRO A 23 5.28 4.24 -5.70
C PRO A 23 4.80 2.86 -5.24
N ILE A 24 3.48 2.64 -5.28
CA ILE A 24 2.81 1.40 -4.86
C ILE A 24 3.34 0.15 -5.59
N TRP A 25 3.78 0.23 -6.85
CA TRP A 25 4.35 -0.94 -7.52
C TRP A 25 5.59 -1.50 -6.82
N LYS A 26 6.32 -0.69 -6.03
CA LYS A 26 7.54 -1.12 -5.34
C LYS A 26 7.25 -2.19 -4.29
N ILE A 27 6.09 -2.13 -3.64
CA ILE A 27 5.68 -3.16 -2.68
C ILE A 27 5.27 -4.46 -3.37
N ALA A 28 4.93 -4.45 -4.66
CA ALA A 28 4.64 -5.68 -5.43
C ALA A 28 5.75 -6.74 -5.32
N LEU A 29 7.00 -6.28 -5.33
CA LEU A 29 8.18 -7.13 -5.20
C LEU A 29 8.26 -7.83 -3.83
N LEU A 30 7.58 -7.30 -2.82
CA LEU A 30 7.55 -7.84 -1.45
C LEU A 30 6.36 -8.77 -1.22
N PHE A 31 5.27 -8.60 -1.97
CA PHE A 31 4.04 -9.40 -1.85
C PHE A 31 4.02 -10.64 -2.77
N GLY A 32 4.88 -10.71 -3.78
CA GLY A 32 5.03 -11.91 -4.62
C GLY A 32 3.70 -12.35 -5.25
N ASP A 33 3.31 -13.61 -5.04
CA ASP A 33 2.07 -14.18 -5.59
C ASP A 33 0.79 -13.52 -5.04
N ASP A 34 0.83 -12.97 -3.82
CA ASP A 34 -0.30 -12.24 -3.23
C ASP A 34 -0.52 -10.88 -3.92
N TRP A 35 0.46 -10.36 -4.67
CA TRP A 35 0.35 -9.07 -5.34
C TRP A 35 -0.80 -9.02 -6.35
N ALA A 36 -1.07 -10.11 -7.06
CA ALA A 36 -2.16 -10.13 -8.04
C ALA A 36 -3.52 -9.87 -7.39
N HIS A 37 -3.74 -10.39 -6.17
CA HIS A 37 -4.93 -10.13 -5.38
C HIS A 37 -5.02 -8.66 -4.95
N TRP A 38 -3.94 -8.11 -4.40
CA TRP A 38 -3.91 -6.73 -3.93
C TRP A 38 -3.96 -5.70 -5.07
N LYS A 39 -3.38 -6.01 -6.23
CA LYS A 39 -3.48 -5.16 -7.42
C LYS A 39 -4.93 -5.02 -7.87
N LYS A 40 -5.70 -6.11 -7.83
CA LYS A 40 -7.13 -6.07 -8.14
C LYS A 40 -7.88 -5.21 -7.14
N GLU A 41 -7.65 -5.39 -5.85
CA GLU A 41 -8.26 -4.52 -4.84
C GLU A 41 -7.82 -3.05 -5.00
N LEU A 42 -6.57 -2.77 -5.34
CA LEU A 42 -6.11 -1.40 -5.62
C LEU A 42 -6.89 -0.77 -6.78
N GLU A 43 -7.05 -1.50 -7.88
CA GLU A 43 -7.82 -1.07 -9.05
C GLU A 43 -9.32 -0.88 -8.73
N GLU A 44 -9.89 -1.72 -7.86
CA GLU A 44 -11.28 -1.57 -7.38
C GLU A 44 -11.51 -0.29 -6.57
N PHE A 45 -10.44 0.27 -5.98
CA PHE A 45 -10.45 1.51 -5.21
C PHE A 45 -9.83 2.68 -5.99
N ASP A 46 -9.68 2.54 -7.31
CA ASP A 46 -9.13 3.55 -8.23
C ASP A 46 -7.67 3.97 -7.93
N PHE A 47 -6.91 3.12 -7.21
CA PHE A 47 -5.49 3.36 -7.00
C PHE A 47 -4.67 2.93 -8.20
N SER A 48 -3.79 3.80 -8.67
CA SER A 48 -2.74 3.50 -9.62
C SER A 48 -1.53 2.90 -8.91
N THR A 49 -0.86 1.95 -9.57
CA THR A 49 0.41 1.41 -9.05
C THR A 49 1.55 2.44 -9.05
N GLN A 50 1.37 3.58 -9.73
CA GLN A 50 2.31 4.71 -9.69
C GLN A 50 2.05 5.66 -8.52
N ASP A 51 0.89 5.57 -7.87
CA ASP A 51 0.56 6.45 -6.77
C ASP A 51 1.52 6.22 -5.60
N PRO A 52 1.81 7.26 -4.81
CA PRO A 52 2.66 7.12 -3.65
C PRO A 52 1.98 6.23 -2.61
N ILE A 53 2.79 5.43 -1.91
CA ILE A 53 2.33 4.61 -0.78
C ILE A 53 1.63 5.46 0.29
N ALA A 54 2.00 6.74 0.43
CA ALA A 54 1.34 7.68 1.31
C ALA A 54 -0.17 7.81 1.04
N ASP A 55 -0.60 7.83 -0.22
CA ASP A 55 -2.02 7.98 -0.57
C ASP A 55 -2.81 6.73 -0.19
N LEU A 56 -2.21 5.56 -0.40
CA LEU A 56 -2.76 4.28 0.05
C LEU A 56 -2.92 4.22 1.58
N LEU A 57 -1.97 4.78 2.34
CA LEU A 57 -2.01 4.81 3.80
C LEU A 57 -2.88 5.94 4.36
N ALA A 58 -3.02 7.05 3.63
CA ALA A 58 -3.82 8.20 4.04
C ALA A 58 -5.29 7.81 4.24
N VAL A 59 -5.83 6.92 3.40
CA VAL A 59 -7.20 6.41 3.52
C VAL A 59 -7.48 5.71 4.86
N GLN A 60 -6.47 5.12 5.54
CA GLN A 60 -6.68 4.62 6.92
C GLN A 60 -6.78 5.72 7.98
N THR A 61 -6.24 6.92 7.70
CA THR A 61 -6.18 8.02 8.67
C THR A 61 -7.47 8.84 8.69
N TRP A 62 -8.35 8.71 7.70
CA TRP A 62 -9.65 9.42 7.67
C TRP A 62 -10.71 8.83 8.61
N GLU A 63 -10.39 7.80 9.42
CA GLU A 63 -11.24 7.32 10.53
C GLU A 63 -10.74 7.77 11.93
N GLU A 64 -9.85 8.77 12.01
CA GLU A 64 -9.48 9.44 13.27
C GLU A 64 -9.60 10.97 13.14
N ASP A 65 -10.82 11.48 12.90
CA ASP A 65 -11.28 12.82 13.36
C ASP A 65 -12.79 12.77 13.71
#